data_AF-A0A448YP57-F1
#
_entry.id   AF-A0A448YP57-F1
#
_cell.length_a   1.000
_cell.length_b   1.000
_cell.length_c   1.000
_cell.angle_alpha   90.00
_cell.angle_beta   90.00
_cell.angle_gamma   90.00
#
_symmetry.space_group_name_H-M   'P 1'
#
loop_
_entity.id
_entity.type
_entity.pdbx_description
1 polymer ?
#
loop_
_entity_poly.entity_id
_entity_poly.type
_entity_poly.pdbx_seq_one_letter_code
_entity_poly.pdbx_strand_id
1 'polypeptide(L)'
;MANGPVAWSNEDAQADANGNELWAHLEEIVSITQPIYDIIEIFESSTMRLSACFVLMYFAEKQVLKRVAESVYYAHLKGEVAMLLEDYFDEYIGSPLFLLATFLDTNFRFAFSIDTQKVVRNEYQRYVRAWTGSDEKTAMALLTFDLFAGDRDKLPYDYLSGQVENQYGNVLAVARRILGIVPHSMSCEGSFSTLGWLNGQRRSSLGTRNLEMSAAVYTHLRASVDDRPKPKWSVGKLRKERQQELAKRAANRVPFDCRRGEIPASTSLSSDFSIYEKFRQKLSDVFADPPENIYDILEMKDSIVLGNEVNPHQILLKRNYKIT
;
A
#
# COMPACT_ATOMS: atom_id res chain seq x y z
N MET A 1 -47.19 -16.64 -22.07
CA MET A 1 -46.16 -17.59 -22.53
C MET A 1 -44.86 -17.16 -21.88
N ALA A 2 -44.35 -17.93 -20.92
CA ALA A 2 -43.10 -17.63 -20.23
C ALA A 2 -41.94 -18.11 -21.10
N ASN A 3 -41.02 -17.21 -21.46
CA ASN A 3 -39.75 -17.60 -22.08
C ASN A 3 -38.94 -18.38 -21.02
N GLY A 4 -38.71 -19.66 -21.28
CA GLY A 4 -37.84 -20.49 -20.44
C GLY A 4 -36.38 -20.01 -20.48
N PRO A 5 -35.55 -20.43 -19.52
CA PRO A 5 -34.15 -20.04 -19.47
C PRO A 5 -33.44 -20.51 -20.74
N VAL A 6 -32.81 -19.59 -21.46
CA VAL A 6 -31.99 -19.88 -22.64
C VAL A 6 -30.82 -20.71 -22.16
N ALA A 7 -30.77 -21.98 -22.58
CA ALA A 7 -29.65 -22.85 -22.29
C ALA A 7 -28.44 -22.37 -23.11
N TRP A 8 -27.42 -21.86 -22.42
CA TRP A 8 -26.11 -21.56 -23.00
C TRP A 8 -25.49 -22.85 -23.54
N SER A 9 -25.20 -22.90 -24.84
CA SER A 9 -24.56 -24.07 -25.45
C SER A 9 -23.04 -24.01 -25.30
N ASN A 10 -22.38 -25.18 -25.33
CA ASN A 10 -20.91 -25.27 -25.28
C ASN A 10 -20.23 -24.64 -26.52
N GLU A 11 -20.95 -24.49 -27.63
CA GLU A 11 -20.45 -23.84 -28.85
C GLU A 11 -20.43 -22.32 -28.69
N ASP A 12 -21.43 -21.73 -28.03
CA ASP A 12 -21.47 -20.31 -27.68
C ASP A 12 -20.34 -19.95 -26.70
N ALA A 13 -20.08 -20.81 -25.71
CA ALA A 13 -18.97 -20.65 -24.78
C ALA A 13 -17.59 -20.75 -25.45
N GLN A 14 -17.45 -21.57 -26.50
CA GLN A 14 -16.22 -21.68 -27.29
C GLN A 14 -16.02 -20.53 -28.27
N ALA A 15 -17.10 -19.95 -28.81
CA ALA A 15 -17.03 -18.77 -29.66
C ALA A 15 -16.61 -17.53 -28.87
N ASP A 16 -17.17 -17.33 -27.67
CA ASP A 16 -16.78 -16.24 -26.76
C ASP A 16 -15.37 -16.40 -26.20
N ALA A 17 -14.97 -17.63 -25.82
CA ALA A 17 -13.61 -17.90 -25.34
C ALA A 17 -12.52 -17.73 -26.41
N ASN A 18 -12.88 -17.75 -27.69
CA ASN A 18 -11.97 -17.46 -28.81
C ASN A 18 -12.07 -16.00 -29.31
N GLY A 19 -12.95 -15.19 -28.72
CA GLY A 19 -13.09 -13.78 -29.04
C GLY A 19 -11.89 -12.99 -28.53
N ASN A 20 -11.09 -12.43 -29.44
CA ASN A 20 -9.99 -11.51 -29.10
C ASN A 20 -10.47 -10.32 -28.24
N GLU A 21 -11.75 -9.96 -28.33
CA GLU A 21 -12.38 -8.88 -27.55
C GLU A 21 -12.53 -9.25 -26.07
N LEU A 22 -13.01 -10.46 -25.74
CA LEU A 22 -13.11 -10.93 -24.34
C LEU A 22 -11.74 -10.89 -23.64
N TRP A 23 -10.70 -11.37 -24.32
CA TRP A 23 -9.34 -11.36 -23.79
C TRP A 23 -8.78 -9.94 -23.63
N ALA A 24 -9.08 -9.02 -24.56
CA ALA A 24 -8.68 -7.62 -24.43
C ALA A 24 -9.34 -6.94 -23.22
N HIS A 25 -10.63 -7.20 -22.99
CA HIS A 25 -11.35 -6.75 -21.79
C HIS A 25 -10.73 -7.30 -20.50
N LEU A 26 -10.46 -8.61 -20.43
CA LEU A 26 -9.84 -9.24 -19.27
C LEU A 26 -8.44 -8.69 -19.00
N GLU A 27 -7.63 -8.48 -20.04
CA GLU A 27 -6.29 -7.90 -19.89
C GLU A 27 -6.34 -6.47 -19.34
N GLU A 28 -7.31 -5.68 -19.78
CA GLU A 28 -7.46 -4.32 -19.28
C GLU A 28 -7.96 -4.29 -17.83
N ILE A 29 -8.88 -5.18 -17.43
CA ILE A 29 -9.27 -5.35 -16.01
C ILE A 29 -8.06 -5.75 -15.17
N VAL A 30 -7.27 -6.73 -15.62
CA VAL A 30 -6.05 -7.16 -14.90
C VAL A 30 -5.08 -5.99 -14.79
N SER A 31 -4.86 -5.24 -15.88
CA SER A 31 -4.02 -4.05 -15.85
C SER A 31 -4.52 -2.99 -14.86
N ILE A 32 -5.81 -2.70 -14.85
CA ILE A 32 -6.43 -1.73 -13.93
C ILE A 32 -6.23 -2.15 -12.48
N THR A 33 -6.47 -3.43 -12.17
CA THR A 33 -6.47 -3.98 -10.79
C THR A 33 -5.09 -4.38 -10.29
N GLN A 34 -4.10 -4.53 -11.18
CA GLN A 34 -2.73 -4.95 -10.84
C GLN A 34 -2.09 -4.17 -9.69
N PRO A 35 -2.22 -2.82 -9.57
CA PRO A 35 -1.62 -2.08 -8.46
C PRO A 35 -2.11 -2.53 -7.09
N ILE A 36 -3.39 -2.90 -6.97
CA ILE A 36 -3.96 -3.42 -5.72
C ILE A 36 -3.44 -4.84 -5.47
N TYR A 37 -3.42 -5.69 -6.49
CA TYR A 37 -2.89 -7.05 -6.36
C TYR A 37 -1.43 -7.06 -5.91
N ASP A 38 -0.60 -6.20 -6.48
CA ASP A 38 0.83 -6.10 -6.18
C ASP A 38 1.08 -5.74 -4.71
N ILE A 39 0.22 -4.93 -4.08
CA ILE A 39 0.41 -4.52 -2.68
C ILE A 39 -0.13 -5.54 -1.68
N ILE A 40 -1.14 -6.36 -2.04
CA ILE A 40 -1.69 -7.41 -1.18
C ILE A 40 -0.59 -8.41 -0.78
N GLU A 41 0.24 -8.84 -1.74
CA GLU A 41 1.37 -9.74 -1.47
C GLU A 41 2.35 -9.13 -0.46
N ILE A 42 2.53 -7.80 -0.49
CA ILE A 42 3.42 -7.10 0.42
C ILE A 42 2.77 -6.97 1.81
N PHE A 43 1.45 -6.82 1.88
CA PHE A 43 0.68 -6.69 3.12
C PHE A 43 0.72 -7.96 3.97
N GLU A 44 0.91 -9.11 3.34
CA GLU A 44 1.16 -10.39 4.02
C GLU A 44 2.56 -10.49 4.64
N SER A 45 3.46 -9.54 4.36
CA SER A 45 4.81 -9.54 4.91
C SER A 45 4.85 -9.18 6.40
N SER A 46 5.54 -9.99 7.18
CA SER A 46 5.89 -9.71 8.59
C SER A 46 6.68 -8.41 8.84
N THR A 47 7.17 -7.75 7.79
CA THR A 47 7.92 -6.49 7.86
C THR A 47 7.07 -5.26 7.55
N MET A 48 5.76 -5.45 7.33
CA MET A 48 4.85 -4.37 7.01
C MET A 48 4.63 -3.44 8.21
N ARG A 49 4.74 -2.13 7.98
CA ARG A 49 4.47 -1.09 8.96
C ARG A 49 3.22 -0.32 8.57
N LEU A 50 2.58 0.29 9.56
CA LEU A 50 1.40 1.14 9.34
C LEU A 50 1.68 2.28 8.34
N SER A 51 2.88 2.87 8.38
CA SER A 51 3.36 3.87 7.42
C SER A 51 3.37 3.37 5.98
N ALA A 52 3.89 2.16 5.77
CA ALA A 52 3.96 1.54 4.45
C ALA A 52 2.58 1.15 3.92
N CYS A 53 1.65 0.74 4.78
CA CYS A 53 0.27 0.45 4.38
C CYS A 53 -0.41 1.67 3.75
N PHE A 54 -0.33 2.82 4.41
CA PHE A 54 -0.90 4.07 3.89
C PHE A 54 -0.33 4.41 2.52
N VAL A 55 1.01 4.49 2.43
CA VAL A 55 1.71 4.88 1.21
C VAL A 55 1.35 3.93 0.06
N LEU A 56 1.47 2.62 0.26
CA LEU A 56 1.25 1.64 -0.81
C LEU A 56 -0.19 1.68 -1.32
N MET A 57 -1.18 1.75 -0.43
CA MET A 57 -2.59 1.85 -0.83
C MET A 57 -2.89 3.16 -1.54
N TYR A 58 -2.44 4.29 -0.98
CA TYR A 58 -2.61 5.61 -1.59
C TYR A 58 -2.11 5.63 -3.06
N PHE A 59 -0.91 5.08 -3.31
CA PHE A 59 -0.35 5.04 -4.66
C PHE A 59 -0.98 3.96 -5.56
N ALA A 60 -1.51 2.88 -4.99
CA ALA A 60 -2.26 1.89 -5.74
C ALA A 60 -3.58 2.48 -6.23
N GLU A 61 -4.34 3.13 -5.35
CA GLU A 61 -5.61 3.79 -5.67
C GLU A 61 -5.43 4.88 -6.72
N LYS A 62 -4.42 5.74 -6.56
CA LYS A 62 -4.07 6.77 -7.56
C LYS A 62 -3.79 6.16 -8.94
N GLN A 63 -3.15 5.00 -8.98
CA GLN A 63 -2.89 4.30 -10.24
C GLN A 63 -4.11 3.62 -10.82
N VAL A 64 -4.95 3.00 -10.00
CA VAL A 64 -6.21 2.41 -10.46
C VAL A 64 -7.07 3.49 -11.11
N LEU A 65 -7.24 4.64 -10.46
CA LEU A 65 -7.97 5.79 -11.02
C LEU A 65 -7.40 6.23 -12.37
N LYS A 66 -6.07 6.37 -12.46
CA LYS A 66 -5.40 6.75 -13.70
C LYS A 66 -5.66 5.72 -14.81
N ARG A 67 -5.47 4.43 -14.52
CA ARG A 67 -5.64 3.34 -15.49
C ARG A 67 -7.09 3.20 -15.97
N VAL A 68 -8.08 3.37 -15.07
CA VAL A 68 -9.49 3.38 -15.46
C VAL A 68 -9.81 4.60 -16.32
N ALA A 69 -9.31 5.79 -15.97
CA ALA A 69 -9.56 7.00 -16.75
C ALA A 69 -8.94 6.96 -18.16
N GLU A 70 -7.81 6.27 -18.32
CA GLU A 70 -7.11 6.07 -19.59
C GLU A 70 -7.62 4.84 -20.37
N SER A 71 -8.55 4.07 -19.79
CA SER A 71 -9.04 2.81 -20.35
C SER A 71 -9.94 3.02 -21.57
N VAL A 72 -9.74 2.20 -22.60
CA VAL A 72 -10.58 2.25 -23.81
C VAL A 72 -11.97 1.67 -23.53
N TYR A 73 -12.03 0.60 -22.72
CA TYR A 73 -13.29 -0.07 -22.42
C TYR A 73 -13.99 0.48 -21.18
N TYR A 74 -13.26 0.89 -20.15
CA TYR A 74 -13.79 1.15 -18.80
C TYR A 74 -13.75 2.60 -18.33
N ALA A 75 -13.32 3.56 -19.15
CA ALA A 75 -13.29 4.97 -18.76
C ALA A 75 -14.66 5.54 -18.34
N HIS A 76 -15.75 4.94 -18.81
CA HIS A 76 -17.11 5.28 -18.39
C HIS A 76 -17.40 4.93 -16.92
N LEU A 77 -16.68 3.96 -16.33
CA LEU A 77 -16.84 3.52 -14.93
C LEU A 77 -15.97 4.32 -13.94
N LYS A 78 -15.19 5.30 -14.39
CA LYS A 78 -14.23 6.01 -13.52
C LYS A 78 -14.87 6.68 -12.30
N GLY A 79 -16.12 7.13 -12.41
CA GLY A 79 -16.87 7.72 -11.29
C GLY A 79 -17.24 6.66 -10.24
N GLU A 80 -17.77 5.52 -10.68
CA GLU A 80 -18.12 4.39 -9.80
C GLU A 80 -16.89 3.82 -9.09
N VAL A 81 -15.78 3.65 -9.83
CA VAL A 81 -14.52 3.21 -9.25
C VAL A 81 -14.00 4.23 -8.24
N ALA A 82 -14.08 5.53 -8.55
CA ALA A 82 -13.66 6.58 -7.61
C ALA A 82 -14.49 6.57 -6.32
N MET A 83 -15.82 6.37 -6.41
CA MET A 83 -16.66 6.23 -5.23
C MET A 83 -16.25 5.05 -4.35
N LEU A 84 -16.04 3.88 -4.96
CA LEU A 84 -15.67 2.68 -4.22
C LEU A 84 -14.31 2.84 -3.52
N LEU A 85 -13.35 3.46 -4.20
CA LEU A 85 -12.05 3.76 -3.61
C LEU A 85 -12.13 4.84 -2.53
N GLU A 86 -12.99 5.85 -2.69
CA GLU A 86 -13.19 6.88 -1.67
C GLU A 86 -13.80 6.31 -0.39
N ASP A 87 -14.84 5.48 -0.51
CA ASP A 87 -15.46 4.80 0.62
C ASP A 87 -14.43 3.94 1.37
N TYR A 88 -13.63 3.16 0.63
CA TYR A 88 -12.56 2.35 1.20
C TYR A 88 -11.48 3.21 1.89
N PHE A 89 -11.07 4.29 1.23
CA PHE A 89 -10.08 5.20 1.78
C PHE A 89 -10.58 5.80 3.09
N ASP A 90 -11.79 6.35 3.13
CA ASP A 90 -12.32 7.01 4.33
C ASP A 90 -12.57 6.03 5.48
N GLU A 91 -13.00 4.81 5.19
CA GLU A 91 -13.28 3.80 6.22
C GLU A 91 -11.99 3.24 6.85
N TYR A 92 -10.95 2.97 6.04
CA TYR A 92 -9.81 2.17 6.49
C TYR A 92 -8.46 2.90 6.53
N ILE A 93 -8.22 3.86 5.62
CA ILE A 93 -6.87 4.38 5.35
C ILE A 93 -6.71 5.85 5.70
N GLY A 94 -7.77 6.65 5.52
CA GLY A 94 -7.84 8.08 5.80
C GLY A 94 -7.76 8.44 7.29
N SER A 95 -7.65 7.44 8.17
CA SER A 95 -7.44 7.68 9.59
C SER A 95 -6.14 8.48 9.83
N PRO A 96 -6.19 9.58 10.61
CA PRO A 96 -5.03 10.41 10.89
C PRO A 96 -3.84 9.66 11.50
N LEU A 97 -4.08 8.49 12.11
CA LEU A 97 -3.02 7.64 12.66
C LEU A 97 -2.08 7.12 11.56
N PHE A 98 -2.61 6.75 10.39
CA PHE A 98 -1.81 6.31 9.24
C PHE A 98 -0.95 7.44 8.69
N LEU A 99 -1.52 8.65 8.60
CA LEU A 99 -0.79 9.86 8.22
C LEU A 99 0.33 10.17 9.21
N LEU A 100 0.04 10.11 10.52
CA LEU A 100 1.05 10.30 11.56
C LEU A 100 2.16 9.25 11.51
N ALA A 101 1.80 7.97 11.33
CA ALA A 101 2.79 6.90 11.17
C ALA A 101 3.70 7.15 9.97
N THR A 102 3.13 7.54 8.83
CA THR A 102 3.88 7.86 7.61
C THR A 102 4.77 9.08 7.80
N PHE A 103 4.29 10.10 8.50
CA PHE A 103 5.07 11.30 8.79
C PHE A 103 6.28 10.99 9.69
N LEU A 104 6.10 10.14 10.70
CA LEU A 104 7.18 9.73 11.61
C LEU A 104 8.20 8.79 10.93
N ASP A 105 7.81 8.06 9.87
CA ASP A 105 8.73 7.15 9.19
C ASP A 105 9.64 7.89 8.19
N THR A 106 10.92 8.06 8.54
CA THR A 106 11.92 8.73 7.68
C THR A 106 12.31 7.92 6.45
N ASN A 107 11.84 6.66 6.32
CA ASN A 107 11.96 5.89 5.07
C ASN A 107 11.13 6.49 3.94
N PHE A 108 10.08 7.27 4.26
CA PHE A 108 9.21 7.92 3.28
C PHE A 108 9.43 9.43 3.28
N ARG A 109 10.38 9.94 2.49
CA ARG A 109 10.72 11.38 2.45
C ARG A 109 9.79 12.23 1.57
N PHE A 110 8.50 11.96 1.59
CA PHE A 110 7.53 12.77 0.84
C PHE A 110 7.33 14.12 1.52
N ALA A 111 7.20 15.16 0.71
CA ALA A 111 6.73 16.45 1.18
C ALA A 111 5.22 16.37 1.40
N PHE A 112 4.77 16.60 2.64
CA PHE A 112 3.34 16.64 2.98
C PHE A 112 2.78 18.04 2.74
N SER A 113 1.53 18.13 2.30
CA SER A 113 0.85 19.42 2.19
C SER A 113 0.71 20.10 3.54
N ILE A 114 0.58 21.43 3.54
CA ILE A 114 0.42 22.22 4.77
C ILE A 114 -0.80 21.74 5.58
N ASP A 115 -1.90 21.39 4.90
CA ASP A 115 -3.11 20.93 5.56
C ASP A 115 -2.96 19.53 6.14
N THR A 116 -2.24 18.64 5.44
CA THR A 116 -1.93 17.31 5.97
C THR A 116 -0.98 17.39 7.17
N GLN A 117 -0.01 18.31 7.15
CA GLN A 117 0.84 18.56 8.32
C GLN A 117 0.05 19.03 9.54
N LYS A 118 -0.99 19.86 9.35
CA LYS A 118 -1.90 20.24 10.45
C LYS A 118 -2.65 19.04 11.02
N VAL A 119 -3.16 18.15 10.16
CA VAL A 119 -3.85 16.92 10.57
C VAL A 119 -2.90 16.02 11.37
N VAL A 120 -1.70 15.79 10.87
CA VAL A 120 -0.66 15.00 11.54
C VAL A 120 -0.32 15.59 12.90
N ARG A 121 -0.10 16.91 12.98
CA ARG A 121 0.21 17.61 14.22
C ARG A 121 -0.91 17.47 15.26
N ASN A 122 -2.16 17.60 14.82
CA ASN A 122 -3.33 17.45 15.68
C ASN A 122 -3.47 16.00 16.20
N GLU A 123 -3.21 15.00 15.37
CA GLU A 123 -3.24 13.60 15.79
C GLU A 123 -2.11 13.30 16.78
N TYR A 124 -0.90 13.83 16.55
CA TYR A 124 0.20 13.72 17.50
C TYR A 124 -0.16 14.34 18.86
N GLN A 125 -0.77 15.53 18.85
CA GLN A 125 -1.28 16.18 20.06
C GLN A 125 -2.28 15.28 20.79
N ARG A 126 -3.25 14.71 20.06
CA ARG A 126 -4.27 13.82 20.61
C ARG A 126 -3.64 12.60 21.28
N TYR A 127 -2.67 11.97 20.61
CA TYR A 127 -1.96 10.79 21.11
C TYR A 127 -1.17 11.10 22.39
N VAL A 128 -0.39 12.18 22.39
CA VAL A 128 0.42 12.57 23.56
C VAL A 128 -0.45 13.01 24.73
N ARG A 129 -1.55 13.73 24.48
CA ARG A 129 -2.49 14.15 25.53
C ARG A 129 -3.14 12.94 26.21
N ALA A 130 -3.57 11.95 25.42
CA ALA A 130 -4.12 10.70 25.92
C ALA A 130 -3.09 9.91 26.76
N TRP A 131 -1.81 9.97 26.40
CA TRP A 131 -0.75 9.27 27.13
C TRP A 131 -0.31 10.00 28.41
N THR A 132 -0.15 11.32 28.35
CA THR A 132 0.44 12.10 29.46
C THR A 132 -0.59 12.63 30.46
N GLY A 133 -1.83 12.86 30.03
CA GLY A 133 -2.88 13.47 30.85
C GLY A 133 -2.60 14.92 31.29
N SER A 134 -1.57 15.57 30.74
CA SER A 134 -1.10 16.90 31.16
C SER A 134 -0.93 17.83 29.97
N ASP A 135 -1.59 18.99 30.03
CA ASP A 135 -1.53 19.99 28.95
C ASP A 135 -0.12 20.61 28.82
N GLU A 136 0.60 20.80 29.94
CA GLU A 136 1.98 21.30 29.93
C GLU A 136 2.95 20.34 29.24
N LYS A 137 2.89 19.05 29.59
CA LYS A 137 3.71 18.01 28.94
C LYS A 137 3.37 17.86 27.46
N THR A 138 2.09 18.02 27.12
CA THR A 138 1.63 18.01 25.72
C THR A 138 2.20 19.19 24.95
N ALA A 139 2.21 20.40 25.53
CA ALA A 139 2.80 21.57 24.89
C ALA A 139 4.30 21.40 24.63
N MET A 140 5.06 20.86 25.60
CA MET A 140 6.48 20.57 25.43
C MET A 140 6.74 19.52 24.34
N ALA A 141 5.91 18.47 24.29
CA ALA A 141 6.01 17.46 23.24
C ALA A 141 5.70 18.05 21.85
N LEU A 142 4.79 19.01 21.75
CA LEU A 142 4.48 19.70 20.49
C LEU A 142 5.62 20.57 20.01
N LEU A 143 6.31 21.31 20.90
CA LEU A 143 7.52 22.04 20.52
C LEU A 143 8.59 21.11 19.95
N THR A 144 8.75 19.94 20.58
CA THR A 144 9.69 18.91 20.10
C THR A 144 9.27 18.35 18.73
N PHE A 145 7.97 18.19 18.52
CA PHE A 145 7.40 17.73 17.25
C PHE A 145 7.58 18.77 16.13
N ASP A 146 7.36 20.04 16.40
CA ASP A 146 7.53 21.13 15.43
C ASP A 146 9.01 21.26 15.01
N LEU A 147 9.95 21.08 15.94
CA LEU A 147 11.38 20.98 15.63
C LEU A 147 11.70 19.75 14.77
N PHE A 148 11.16 18.58 15.13
CA PHE A 148 11.32 17.36 14.34
C PHE A 148 10.80 17.54 12.91
N ALA A 149 9.62 18.16 12.73
CA ALA A 149 9.02 18.40 11.44
C ALA A 149 9.93 19.24 10.52
N GLY A 150 10.64 20.25 11.07
CA GLY A 150 11.58 21.07 10.31
C GLY A 150 12.90 20.36 9.93
N ASP A 151 13.33 19.38 10.72
CA ASP A 151 14.59 18.64 10.50
C ASP A 151 14.39 17.26 9.90
N ARG A 152 13.14 16.81 9.75
CA ARG A 152 12.76 15.45 9.31
C ARG A 152 13.55 14.94 8.13
N ASP A 153 13.70 15.74 7.08
CA ASP A 153 14.36 15.32 5.83
C ASP A 153 15.89 15.21 5.95
N LYS A 154 16.46 15.80 7.01
CA LYS A 154 17.89 15.72 7.34
C LYS A 154 18.22 14.50 8.21
N LEU A 155 17.21 13.89 8.83
CA LEU A 155 17.41 12.76 9.73
C LEU A 155 17.80 11.48 8.98
N PRO A 156 18.61 10.60 9.59
CA PRO A 156 18.95 9.31 9.01
C PRO A 156 17.71 8.40 8.93
N TYR A 157 17.79 7.39 8.06
CA TYR A 157 16.72 6.39 7.89
C TYR A 157 16.46 5.56 9.15
N ASP A 158 17.49 5.35 9.98
CA ASP A 158 17.41 4.65 11.26
C ASP A 158 17.54 5.61 12.45
N TYR A 159 16.84 6.75 12.40
CA TYR A 159 16.85 7.74 13.48
C TYR A 159 16.30 7.18 14.81
N LEU A 160 15.61 6.04 14.79
CA LEU A 160 15.03 5.38 15.96
C LEU A 160 16.10 4.66 16.82
N SER A 161 17.30 4.41 16.28
CA SER A 161 18.40 3.68 16.94
C SER A 161 19.11 4.43 18.08
N GLY A 162 18.72 5.67 18.39
CA GLY A 162 19.10 6.36 19.64
C GLY A 162 20.13 7.49 19.49
N GLN A 163 20.74 7.69 18.31
CA GLN A 163 21.70 8.79 18.11
C GLN A 163 21.07 10.20 18.26
N VAL A 164 19.75 10.31 18.16
CA VAL A 164 18.98 11.57 18.17
C VAL A 164 18.09 11.72 19.42
N GLU A 165 18.26 10.83 20.40
CA GLU A 165 17.36 10.68 21.58
C GLU A 165 17.34 11.92 22.48
N ASN A 166 18.47 12.64 22.56
CA ASN A 166 18.58 13.86 23.36
C ASN A 166 17.77 15.04 22.79
N GLN A 167 17.49 15.06 21.48
CA GLN A 167 16.82 16.19 20.83
C GLN A 167 15.32 15.94 20.60
N TYR A 168 14.94 14.70 20.27
CA TYR A 168 13.56 14.37 19.89
C TYR A 168 12.93 13.28 20.77
N GLY A 169 13.37 13.13 22.02
CA GLY A 169 13.00 12.00 22.89
C GLY A 169 11.49 11.68 22.96
N ASN A 170 10.63 12.69 23.08
CA ASN A 170 9.17 12.50 23.08
C ASN A 170 8.65 11.95 21.75
N VAL A 171 9.13 12.51 20.62
CA VAL A 171 8.74 12.10 19.27
C VAL A 171 9.21 10.68 19.00
N LEU A 172 10.44 10.34 19.40
CA LEU A 172 11.01 8.99 19.27
C LEU A 172 10.19 7.96 20.06
N ALA A 173 9.77 8.30 21.28
CA ALA A 173 8.95 7.40 22.08
C ALA A 173 7.58 7.13 21.44
N VAL A 174 6.96 8.16 20.84
CA VAL A 174 5.70 8.01 20.09
C VAL A 174 5.93 7.22 18.80
N ALA A 175 6.97 7.55 18.03
CA ALA A 175 7.30 6.88 16.77
C ALA A 175 7.56 5.38 16.97
N ARG A 176 8.34 4.99 18.00
CA ARG A 176 8.59 3.59 18.34
C ARG A 176 7.30 2.82 18.62
N ARG A 177 6.32 3.45 19.28
CA ARG A 177 5.02 2.82 19.56
C ARG A 177 4.15 2.69 18.32
N ILE A 178 4.00 3.77 17.57
CA ILE A 178 3.13 3.79 16.39
C ILE A 178 3.69 2.89 15.28
N LEU A 179 4.99 2.95 15.01
CA LEU A 179 5.65 2.12 13.99
C LEU A 179 5.79 0.65 14.41
N GLY A 180 5.65 0.36 15.71
CA GLY A 180 5.57 -1.00 16.23
C GLY A 180 4.18 -1.64 16.07
N ILE A 181 3.16 -0.90 15.63
CA ILE A 181 1.84 -1.46 15.34
C ILE A 181 1.95 -2.34 14.11
N VAL A 182 1.55 -3.60 14.26
CA VAL A 182 1.45 -4.54 13.14
C VAL A 182 0.10 -4.33 12.44
N PRO A 183 0.08 -3.94 11.15
CA PRO A 183 -1.14 -3.47 10.49
C PRO A 183 -2.06 -4.59 10.00
N HIS A 184 -1.66 -5.86 10.14
CA HIS A 184 -2.46 -7.00 9.69
C HIS A 184 -2.69 -8.01 10.83
N SER A 185 -3.90 -8.56 10.87
CA SER A 185 -4.31 -9.59 11.83
C SER A 185 -3.66 -10.96 11.56
N MET A 186 -3.06 -11.14 10.39
CA MET A 186 -2.38 -12.39 9.98
C MET A 186 -0.94 -12.51 10.51
N SER A 187 -0.44 -11.53 11.26
CA SER A 187 0.93 -11.57 11.80
C SER A 187 1.20 -12.76 12.73
N CYS A 188 0.16 -13.20 13.44
CA CYS A 188 0.18 -14.40 14.26
C CYS A 188 -0.18 -15.68 13.49
N GLU A 189 -0.66 -15.59 12.24
CA GLU A 189 -1.09 -16.74 11.45
C GLU A 189 0.06 -17.70 11.16
N GLY A 190 1.26 -17.19 10.86
CA GLY A 190 2.43 -18.06 10.70
C GLY A 190 2.71 -18.91 11.95
N SER A 191 2.51 -18.34 13.14
CA SER A 191 2.61 -19.07 14.41
C SER A 191 1.42 -20.01 14.61
N PHE A 192 0.19 -19.59 14.29
CA PHE A 192 -1.00 -20.44 14.42
C PHE A 192 -1.03 -21.61 13.43
N SER A 193 -0.56 -21.43 12.20
CA SER A 193 -0.38 -22.50 11.22
C SER A 193 0.70 -23.49 11.67
N THR A 194 1.81 -23.00 12.23
CA THR A 194 2.85 -23.87 12.82
C THR A 194 2.34 -24.64 14.03
N LEU A 195 1.46 -24.03 14.82
CA LEU A 195 0.80 -24.65 15.98
C LEU A 195 -0.52 -25.34 15.59
N GLY A 196 -0.87 -25.41 14.30
CA GLY A 196 -2.16 -25.91 13.81
C GLY A 196 -2.35 -27.40 14.13
N TRP A 197 -1.25 -28.15 14.23
CA TRP A 197 -1.27 -29.55 14.69
C TRP A 197 -1.71 -29.68 16.16
N LEU A 198 -1.47 -28.67 17.01
CA LEU A 198 -1.96 -28.66 18.41
C LEU A 198 -3.47 -28.42 18.49
N ASN A 199 -4.06 -27.75 17.50
CA ASN A 199 -5.50 -27.50 17.43
C ASN A 199 -6.24 -28.55 16.56
N GLY A 200 -5.56 -29.63 16.17
CA GLY A 200 -6.12 -30.68 15.30
C GLY A 200 -7.19 -31.53 15.99
N GLN A 201 -8.26 -31.84 15.25
CA GLN A 201 -9.52 -32.38 15.75
C GLN A 201 -9.51 -33.82 16.28
N ARG A 202 -8.35 -34.49 16.40
CA ARG A 202 -8.34 -35.93 16.71
C ARG A 202 -7.39 -36.43 17.80
N ARG A 203 -6.26 -35.79 18.15
CA ARG A 203 -5.29 -36.42 19.08
C ARG A 203 -4.50 -35.53 20.05
N SER A 204 -4.73 -34.21 20.09
CA SER A 204 -3.90 -33.33 20.94
C SER A 204 -4.60 -32.04 21.36
N SER A 205 -5.90 -32.09 21.72
CA SER A 205 -6.56 -30.89 22.24
C SER A 205 -5.95 -30.50 23.60
N LEU A 206 -4.90 -29.69 23.56
CA LEU A 206 -4.43 -28.96 24.72
C LEU A 206 -5.54 -27.99 25.12
N GLY A 207 -5.78 -27.86 26.42
CA GLY A 207 -6.69 -26.82 26.91
C GLY A 207 -6.17 -25.43 26.50
N THR A 208 -7.09 -24.46 26.38
CA THR A 208 -6.79 -23.09 25.90
C THR A 208 -5.59 -22.46 26.59
N ARG A 209 -5.49 -22.61 27.92
CA ARG A 209 -4.36 -22.10 28.71
C ARG A 209 -3.01 -22.69 28.31
N ASN A 210 -2.96 -23.97 27.95
CA ASN A 210 -1.73 -24.62 27.51
C ASN A 210 -1.36 -24.21 26.08
N LEU A 211 -2.34 -23.93 25.23
CA LEU A 211 -2.12 -23.35 23.91
C LEU A 211 -1.56 -21.93 24.01
N GLU A 212 -2.13 -21.08 24.89
CA GLU A 212 -1.64 -19.73 25.16
C GLU A 212 -0.19 -19.75 25.67
N MET A 213 0.13 -20.61 26.65
CA MET A 213 1.49 -20.74 27.18
C MET A 213 2.46 -21.26 26.11
N SER A 214 2.06 -22.24 25.30
CA SER A 214 2.89 -22.78 24.23
C SER A 214 3.16 -21.75 23.14
N ALA A 215 2.16 -20.97 22.76
CA ALA A 215 2.30 -19.87 21.82
C ALA A 215 3.20 -18.75 22.38
N ALA A 216 3.08 -18.41 23.67
CA ALA A 216 3.91 -17.42 24.33
C ALA A 216 5.38 -17.85 24.37
N VAL A 217 5.67 -19.09 24.77
CA VAL A 217 7.03 -19.66 24.79
C VAL A 217 7.60 -19.72 23.38
N TYR A 218 6.84 -20.23 22.41
CA TYR A 218 7.27 -20.28 21.01
C TYR A 218 7.62 -18.89 20.46
N THR A 219 6.77 -17.90 20.71
CA THR A 219 6.98 -16.53 20.25
C THR A 219 8.20 -15.90 20.92
N HIS A 220 8.40 -16.13 22.23
CA HIS A 220 9.56 -15.63 22.96
C HIS A 220 10.87 -16.23 22.45
N LEU A 221 10.91 -17.55 22.24
CA LEU A 221 12.08 -18.24 21.69
C LEU A 221 12.35 -17.80 20.24
N ARG A 222 11.30 -17.59 19.43
CA ARG A 222 11.45 -17.11 18.05
C ARG A 222 11.97 -15.68 17.98
N ALA A 223 11.50 -14.79 18.85
CA ALA A 223 11.99 -13.42 18.96
C ALA A 223 13.49 -13.38 19.31
N SER A 224 13.98 -14.32 20.12
CA SER A 224 15.42 -14.47 20.43
C SER A 224 16.26 -15.06 19.28
N VAL A 225 15.63 -15.57 18.22
CA VAL A 225 16.26 -16.27 17.09
C VAL A 225 16.25 -15.44 15.80
N ASP A 226 15.43 -14.37 15.73
CA ASP A 226 15.26 -13.50 14.56
C ASP A 226 16.47 -12.56 14.30
N ASP A 227 17.52 -12.64 15.13
CA ASP A 227 18.87 -12.09 14.89
C ASP A 227 19.67 -12.86 13.83
N ARG A 228 19.14 -13.97 13.30
CA ARG A 228 19.79 -14.70 12.20
C ARG A 228 19.45 -14.05 10.85
N PRO A 229 20.44 -13.86 9.96
CA PRO A 229 20.21 -13.28 8.64
C PRO A 229 19.19 -14.13 7.87
N LYS A 230 18.05 -13.51 7.54
CA LYS A 230 16.98 -14.14 6.76
C LYS A 230 17.52 -14.51 5.37
N PRO A 231 17.12 -15.66 4.78
CA PRO A 231 17.64 -16.11 3.50
C PRO A 231 17.32 -15.07 2.42
N LYS A 232 18.33 -14.73 1.59
CA LYS A 232 18.22 -13.79 0.45
C LYS A 232 17.28 -14.35 -0.63
N TRP A 233 15.97 -14.21 -0.42
CA TRP A 233 14.98 -14.37 -1.48
C TRP A 233 14.81 -12.99 -2.07
N SER A 234 15.62 -12.67 -3.09
CA SER A 234 15.51 -11.36 -3.74
C SER A 234 14.24 -11.33 -4.58
N VAL A 235 13.22 -10.63 -4.11
CA VAL A 235 12.02 -10.23 -4.88
C VAL A 235 12.45 -9.67 -6.25
N GLY A 236 13.60 -8.98 -6.33
CA GLY A 236 14.21 -8.52 -7.58
C GLY A 236 14.56 -9.59 -8.61
N LYS A 237 14.78 -10.86 -8.21
CA LYS A 237 15.02 -11.98 -9.15
C LYS A 237 13.71 -12.43 -9.80
N LEU A 238 12.68 -12.67 -8.99
CA LEU A 238 11.33 -13.01 -9.45
C LEU A 238 10.72 -11.89 -10.31
N ARG A 239 10.96 -10.62 -9.94
CA ARG A 239 10.48 -9.45 -10.68
C ARG A 239 11.18 -9.26 -12.03
N LYS A 240 12.49 -9.52 -12.10
CA LYS A 240 13.24 -9.53 -13.38
C LYS A 240 12.78 -10.65 -14.30
N GLU A 241 12.53 -11.84 -13.77
CA GLU A 241 12.02 -12.98 -14.53
C GLU A 241 10.61 -12.68 -15.08
N ARG A 242 9.71 -12.10 -14.26
CA ARG A 242 8.34 -11.75 -14.66
C ARG A 242 8.27 -10.58 -15.64
N GLN A 243 9.07 -9.52 -15.46
CA GLN A 243 9.16 -8.41 -16.42
C GLN A 243 9.75 -8.84 -17.76
N GLN A 244 10.76 -9.73 -17.76
CA GLN A 244 11.29 -10.30 -18.99
C GLN A 244 10.25 -11.14 -19.71
N GLU A 245 9.37 -11.83 -18.98
CA GLU A 245 8.31 -12.61 -19.58
C GLU A 245 7.18 -11.75 -20.16
N LEU A 246 6.79 -10.67 -19.47
CA LEU A 246 5.83 -9.70 -19.98
C LEU A 246 6.35 -8.93 -21.21
N ALA A 247 7.62 -8.54 -21.21
CA ALA A 247 8.26 -7.89 -22.36
C ALA A 247 8.34 -8.82 -23.58
N LYS A 248 8.62 -10.12 -23.37
CA LYS A 248 8.57 -11.14 -24.44
C LYS A 248 7.17 -11.29 -25.02
N ARG A 249 6.12 -11.19 -24.20
CA ARG A 249 4.72 -11.25 -24.67
C ARG A 249 4.30 -9.98 -25.43
N ALA A 250 4.76 -8.81 -24.99
CA ALA A 250 4.51 -7.54 -25.67
C ALA A 250 5.23 -7.44 -27.04
N ALA A 251 6.45 -7.94 -27.15
CA ALA A 251 7.22 -7.92 -28.40
C ALA A 251 6.63 -8.80 -29.53
N ASN A 252 5.74 -9.74 -29.19
CA ASN A 252 5.09 -10.65 -30.15
C ASN A 252 3.70 -10.17 -30.60
N ARG A 253 3.26 -8.96 -30.23
CA ARG A 253 1.96 -8.43 -30.68
C ARG A 253 2.07 -7.63 -31.97
N VAL A 254 1.16 -7.91 -32.90
CA VAL A 254 0.88 -7.04 -34.06
C VAL A 254 0.08 -5.83 -33.55
N PRO A 255 0.44 -4.59 -33.92
CA PRO A 255 -0.32 -3.41 -33.50
C PRO A 255 -1.73 -3.47 -34.10
N PHE A 256 -2.75 -3.36 -33.26
CA PHE A 256 -4.13 -3.25 -33.72
C PHE A 256 -4.55 -1.78 -33.73
N ASP A 257 -5.01 -1.31 -34.90
CA ASP A 257 -5.47 0.06 -35.12
C ASP A 257 -6.97 0.15 -34.80
N CYS A 258 -7.30 0.56 -33.57
CA CYS A 258 -8.67 0.73 -33.13
C CYS A 258 -9.27 2.03 -33.69
N ARG A 259 -9.67 2.03 -34.96
CA ARG A 259 -10.63 3.00 -35.50
C ARG A 259 -11.90 2.30 -35.97
N ARG A 260 -12.87 2.19 -35.06
CA ARG A 260 -14.33 2.40 -35.27
C ARG A 260 -15.12 1.68 -34.20
N GLY A 261 -15.96 2.45 -33.51
CA GLY A 261 -16.97 1.97 -32.59
C GLY A 261 -17.55 3.17 -31.85
N GLU A 262 -18.48 3.89 -32.49
CA GLU A 262 -19.27 4.93 -31.82
C GLU A 262 -20.12 4.26 -30.73
N ILE A 263 -19.84 4.58 -29.46
CA ILE A 263 -20.63 4.15 -28.31
C ILE A 263 -21.78 5.17 -28.12
N PRO A 264 -23.02 4.75 -27.82
CA PRO A 264 -24.15 5.67 -27.72
C PRO A 264 -23.99 6.63 -26.54
N ALA A 265 -24.08 7.93 -26.83
CA ALA A 265 -24.10 8.97 -25.82
C ALA A 265 -25.48 9.01 -25.13
N SER A 266 -25.61 8.33 -23.97
CA SER A 266 -26.64 8.68 -22.99
C SER A 266 -26.38 8.02 -21.64
N THR A 267 -25.78 8.73 -20.68
CA THR A 267 -26.30 8.95 -19.30
C THR A 267 -25.33 9.81 -18.47
N SER A 268 -25.89 10.78 -17.74
CA SER A 268 -25.36 11.50 -16.56
C SER A 268 -23.85 11.83 -16.41
N LEU A 269 -23.17 12.28 -17.46
CA LEU A 269 -21.74 12.71 -17.41
C LEU A 269 -21.36 13.80 -16.36
N SER A 270 -22.33 14.51 -15.78
CA SER A 270 -22.06 15.65 -14.89
C SER A 270 -21.74 15.26 -13.44
N SER A 271 -22.42 14.26 -12.87
CA SER A 271 -22.18 13.80 -11.50
C SER A 271 -20.88 13.01 -11.37
N ASP A 272 -20.61 12.15 -12.35
CA ASP A 272 -19.55 11.15 -12.25
C ASP A 272 -18.16 11.76 -12.47
N PHE A 273 -18.09 12.80 -13.31
CA PHE A 273 -16.89 13.61 -13.48
C PHE A 273 -16.58 14.43 -12.22
N SER A 274 -17.61 14.96 -11.56
CA SER A 274 -17.47 15.71 -10.31
C SER A 274 -16.89 14.85 -9.19
N ILE A 275 -17.35 13.61 -9.06
CA ILE A 275 -16.88 12.68 -8.02
C ILE A 275 -15.44 12.23 -8.28
N TYR A 276 -15.13 11.83 -9.51
CA TYR A 276 -13.77 11.45 -9.90
C TYR A 276 -12.75 12.56 -9.61
N GLU A 277 -13.03 13.80 -10.05
CA GLU A 277 -12.09 14.91 -9.83
C GLU A 277 -11.98 15.28 -8.36
N LYS A 278 -13.06 15.19 -7.57
CA LYS A 278 -13.00 15.40 -6.10
C LYS A 278 -12.07 14.39 -5.43
N PHE A 279 -12.25 13.10 -5.70
CA PHE A 279 -11.41 12.07 -5.07
C PHE A 279 -9.97 12.14 -5.55
N ARG A 280 -9.75 12.40 -6.85
CA ARG A 280 -8.42 12.64 -7.41
C ARG A 280 -7.72 13.84 -6.76
N GLN A 281 -8.45 14.92 -6.52
CA GLN A 281 -7.93 16.10 -5.83
C GLN A 281 -7.62 15.79 -4.36
N LYS A 282 -8.52 15.09 -3.66
CA LYS A 282 -8.34 14.63 -2.26
C LYS A 282 -7.04 13.83 -2.10
N LEU A 283 -6.75 12.91 -3.03
CA LEU A 283 -5.49 12.20 -3.03
C LEU A 283 -4.32 13.18 -3.27
N SER A 284 -4.42 14.02 -4.30
CA SER A 284 -3.36 14.98 -4.65
C SER A 284 -3.05 15.97 -3.52
N ASP A 285 -4.00 16.27 -2.65
CA ASP A 285 -3.85 17.19 -1.51
C ASP A 285 -3.07 16.59 -0.34
N VAL A 286 -2.77 15.29 -0.33
CA VAL A 286 -2.02 14.63 0.77
C VAL A 286 -0.54 15.01 0.72
N PHE A 287 0.08 14.92 -0.46
CA PHE A 287 1.50 15.17 -0.69
C PHE A 287 1.69 16.36 -1.62
N ALA A 288 2.67 17.22 -1.33
CA ALA A 288 3.01 18.35 -2.19
C ALA A 288 3.64 17.89 -3.51
N ASP A 289 4.51 16.87 -3.47
CA ASP A 289 5.20 16.30 -4.63
C ASP A 289 5.18 14.75 -4.59
N PRO A 290 4.03 14.11 -4.84
CA PRO A 290 3.94 12.65 -4.83
C PRO A 290 4.65 12.04 -6.05
N PRO A 291 5.40 10.93 -5.90
CA PRO A 291 5.87 10.17 -7.06
C PRO A 291 4.71 9.76 -7.98
N GLU A 292 4.99 9.65 -9.27
CA GLU A 292 3.95 9.30 -10.25
C GLU A 292 3.58 7.82 -10.22
N ASN A 293 4.49 6.96 -9.72
CA ASN A 293 4.33 5.52 -9.80
C ASN A 293 4.66 4.80 -8.47
N ILE A 294 3.79 3.88 -8.04
CA ILE A 294 4.01 3.00 -6.88
C ILE A 294 5.28 2.18 -7.02
N TYR A 295 5.68 1.85 -8.25
CA TYR A 295 6.86 1.04 -8.50
C TYR A 295 8.15 1.77 -8.12
N ASP A 296 8.15 3.11 -8.13
CA ASP A 296 9.27 3.91 -7.62
C ASP A 296 9.45 3.69 -6.12
N ILE A 297 8.34 3.57 -5.39
CA ILE A 297 8.32 3.36 -3.94
C ILE A 297 8.73 1.93 -3.59
N LEU A 298 8.28 0.96 -4.37
CA LEU A 298 8.68 -0.44 -4.19
C LEU A 298 10.18 -0.65 -4.43
N GLU A 299 10.77 0.03 -5.42
CA GLU A 299 12.22 0.02 -5.66
C GLU A 299 13.01 0.69 -4.51
N MET A 300 12.45 1.72 -3.88
CA MET A 300 13.05 2.34 -2.68
C MET A 300 13.07 1.38 -1.48
N LYS A 301 11.98 0.64 -1.25
CA LYS A 301 11.90 -0.35 -0.15
C LYS A 301 12.92 -1.48 -0.32
N ASP A 302 13.08 -2.01 -1.52
CA ASP A 302 14.07 -3.06 -1.81
C ASP A 302 15.51 -2.57 -1.56
N SER A 303 15.79 -1.30 -1.84
CA SER A 303 17.10 -0.70 -1.60
C SER A 303 17.42 -0.55 -0.10
N ILE A 304 16.42 -0.16 0.70
CA ILE A 304 16.52 -0.03 2.16
C ILE A 304 16.66 -1.40 2.83
N VAL A 305 15.92 -2.41 2.38
CA VAL A 305 15.96 -3.78 2.94
C VAL A 305 17.25 -4.52 2.58
N LEU A 306 17.89 -4.18 1.45
CA LEU A 306 19.15 -4.82 1.03
C LEU A 306 20.41 -4.24 1.67
N GLY A 307 20.30 -3.24 2.56
CA GLY A 307 21.44 -2.63 3.24
C GLY A 307 22.40 -1.89 2.29
N ASN A 308 21.99 -1.67 1.04
CA ASN A 308 22.74 -0.85 0.12
C ASN A 308 22.31 0.60 0.37
N GLU A 309 23.26 1.47 0.74
CA GLU A 309 23.07 2.92 0.80
C GLU A 309 22.80 3.48 -0.61
N VAL A 310 21.67 3.12 -1.22
CA VAL A 310 21.23 3.72 -2.46
C VAL A 310 20.32 4.86 -2.08
N ASN A 311 20.88 6.07 -2.14
CA ASN A 311 20.14 7.31 -1.97
C ASN A 311 18.93 7.32 -2.96
N PRO A 312 17.68 7.33 -2.47
CA PRO A 312 16.46 7.34 -3.31
C PRO A 312 16.44 8.49 -4.32
N HIS A 313 17.07 9.62 -4.01
CA HIS A 313 17.23 10.73 -4.96
C HIS A 313 18.05 10.34 -6.19
N GLN A 314 19.04 9.45 -6.07
CA GLN A 314 19.83 8.99 -7.21
C GLN A 314 19.05 8.04 -8.12
N ILE A 315 18.05 7.33 -7.60
CA ILE A 315 17.17 6.47 -8.42
C ILE A 315 16.23 7.35 -9.26
N LEU A 316 15.64 8.39 -8.67
CA LEU A 316 14.80 9.36 -9.36
C LEU A 316 15.59 10.19 -10.40
N LEU A 317 16.80 10.64 -10.07
CA LEU A 317 17.66 11.39 -11.00
C LEU A 317 18.17 10.54 -12.17
N LYS A 318 18.40 9.24 -11.98
CA LYS A 318 18.87 8.34 -13.06
C LYS A 318 17.80 8.05 -14.13
N ARG A 319 16.51 8.23 -13.85
CA ARG A 319 15.43 8.07 -14.85
C ARG A 319 15.25 9.32 -15.71
N ASN A 320 15.43 10.52 -15.15
CA ASN A 320 15.27 11.77 -15.91
C ASN A 320 16.37 12.03 -16.95
N TYR A 321 17.52 11.35 -16.86
CA TYR A 321 18.60 11.44 -17.86
C TYR A 321 18.54 10.33 -18.95
N LYS A 322 17.46 9.56 -19.03
CA LYS A 322 17.25 8.56 -20.10
C LYS A 322 16.20 8.95 -21.14
N ILE A 323 15.76 10.21 -21.12
CA ILE A 323 14.97 10.81 -22.20
C ILE A 323 15.82 11.92 -22.84
N THR A 324 16.81 11.51 -23.62
CA THR A 324 17.38 12.26 -24.76
C THR A 324 17.87 11.25 -25.77
#